data_AF-A0A3B9FKT4-F1
#
_entry.id   AF-A0A3B9FKT4-F1
#
_cell.length_a   1.000
_cell.length_b   1.000
_cell.length_c   1.000
_cell.angle_alpha   90.00
_cell.angle_beta   90.00
_cell.angle_gamma   90.00
#
_symmetry.space_group_name_H-M   'P 1'
#
loop_
_entity.id
_entity.type
_entity.pdbx_description
1 polymer ?
#
loop_
_entity_poly.entity_id
_entity_poly.type
_entity_poly.pdbx_seq_one_letter_code
_entity_poly.pdbx_strand_id
1 'polypeptide(L)'
;RVEDFHALGSRISDHSFPYFFCDFPSEEDAKRIFQDTLDGKDADRAEEEAFGAFVMHRLARLYAERGWTMQIHLGPLRNNSSRLLRSFGPDAGTDSIGDWPQAERMSHFLDRLDSEDALPRTIVYNNNPSDNFTVATMLGNFQREVPGKMQFGSGWWHLDQRDGMEEQLKTLANLGLLSRFVGMLTDS
;
A
#
# COMPACT_ATOMS: atom_id res chain seq x y z
N ARG A 1 -15.86 -11.74 -0.03
CA ARG A 1 -16.43 -10.57 0.69
C ARG A 1 -16.43 -9.31 -0.15
N VAL A 2 -15.51 -9.12 -1.12
CA VAL A 2 -15.51 -7.92 -1.99
C VAL A 2 -16.87 -7.68 -2.66
N GLU A 3 -17.54 -8.73 -3.15
CA GLU A 3 -18.91 -8.62 -3.69
C GLU A 3 -19.92 -8.02 -2.70
N ASP A 4 -19.92 -8.50 -1.46
CA ASP A 4 -20.82 -8.01 -0.41
C ASP A 4 -20.57 -6.52 -0.15
N PHE A 5 -19.30 -6.11 -0.03
CA PHE A 5 -18.93 -4.70 0.16
C PHE A 5 -19.28 -3.85 -1.07
N HIS A 6 -19.12 -4.39 -2.27
CA HIS A 6 -19.50 -3.71 -3.50
C HIS A 6 -21.01 -3.48 -3.57
N ALA A 7 -21.80 -4.48 -3.19
CA ALA A 7 -23.26 -4.38 -3.12
C ALA A 7 -23.72 -3.34 -2.08
N LEU A 8 -22.96 -3.16 -1.00
CA LEU A 8 -23.18 -2.12 0.02
C LEU A 8 -22.66 -0.73 -0.40
N GLY A 9 -22.02 -0.60 -1.57
CA GLY A 9 -21.58 0.68 -2.12
C GLY A 9 -20.09 1.01 -1.94
N SER A 10 -19.29 0.11 -1.35
CA SER A 10 -17.84 0.33 -1.26
C SER A 10 -17.21 0.39 -2.65
N ARG A 11 -16.28 1.32 -2.84
CA ARG A 11 -15.51 1.53 -4.09
C ARG A 11 -14.03 1.80 -3.83
N ILE A 12 -13.59 1.57 -2.60
CA ILE A 12 -12.22 1.85 -2.17
C ILE A 12 -11.74 0.72 -1.25
N SER A 13 -10.50 0.32 -1.40
CA SER A 13 -9.79 -0.56 -0.46
C SER A 13 -8.65 0.20 0.19
N ASP A 14 -8.18 -0.31 1.31
CA ASP A 14 -7.02 0.23 2.00
C ASP A 14 -6.16 -0.89 2.57
N HIS A 15 -4.84 -0.70 2.49
CA HIS A 15 -3.86 -1.66 2.92
C HIS A 15 -2.61 -0.96 3.48
N SER A 16 -2.03 -1.49 4.56
CA SER A 16 -0.81 -0.95 5.16
C SER A 16 0.26 -2.00 5.35
N PHE A 17 1.48 -1.72 4.89
CA PHE A 17 2.64 -2.60 5.01
C PHE A 17 3.95 -1.78 5.10
N PRO A 18 5.08 -2.39 5.52
CA PRO A 18 6.39 -1.74 5.46
C PRO A 18 6.82 -1.33 4.05
N TYR A 19 6.49 -2.17 3.05
CA TYR A 19 6.83 -2.00 1.64
C TYR A 19 5.89 -2.86 0.78
N PHE A 20 5.91 -2.67 -0.53
CA PHE A 20 5.20 -3.56 -1.46
C PHE A 20 5.80 -4.98 -1.49
N PHE A 21 4.94 -5.97 -1.70
CA PHE A 21 5.37 -7.33 -1.99
C PHE A 21 5.95 -7.43 -3.40
N CYS A 22 6.98 -8.25 -3.61
CA CYS A 22 7.63 -8.39 -4.93
C CYS A 22 7.83 -9.84 -5.38
N ASP A 23 7.55 -10.82 -4.52
CA ASP A 23 7.73 -12.24 -4.82
C ASP A 23 6.36 -12.90 -4.99
N PHE A 24 5.95 -13.14 -6.24
CA PHE A 24 4.62 -13.67 -6.56
C PHE A 24 4.70 -15.18 -6.78
N PRO A 25 4.20 -16.00 -5.84
CA PRO A 25 4.26 -17.45 -5.97
C PRO A 25 3.25 -17.95 -7.01
N SER A 26 3.43 -19.21 -7.44
CA SER A 26 2.37 -19.91 -8.18
C SER A 26 1.14 -20.14 -7.29
N GLU A 27 -0.02 -20.37 -7.91
CA GLU A 27 -1.23 -20.72 -7.15
C GLU A 27 -1.07 -22.04 -6.38
N GLU A 28 -0.27 -22.98 -6.88
CA GLU A 28 0.03 -24.24 -6.21
C GLU A 28 0.88 -24.01 -4.95
N ASP A 29 1.90 -23.17 -5.05
CA ASP A 29 2.74 -22.80 -3.91
C ASP A 29 1.94 -22.04 -2.85
N ALA A 30 1.12 -21.07 -3.25
CA ALA A 30 0.27 -20.33 -2.32
C ALA A 30 -0.75 -21.24 -1.60
N LYS A 31 -1.34 -22.22 -2.31
CA LYS A 31 -2.22 -23.24 -1.72
C LYS A 31 -1.48 -24.12 -0.73
N ARG A 32 -0.25 -24.53 -1.05
CA ARG A 32 0.58 -25.33 -0.15
C ARG A 32 0.88 -24.54 1.13
N ILE A 33 1.40 -23.32 1.02
CA ILE A 33 1.70 -22.45 2.18
C ILE A 33 0.46 -22.32 3.07
N PHE A 34 -0.69 -22.00 2.47
CA PHE A 34 -1.95 -21.88 3.20
C PHE A 34 -2.35 -23.17 3.92
N GLN A 35 -2.26 -24.32 3.24
CA GLN A 35 -2.61 -25.61 3.83
C GLN A 35 -1.66 -26.00 4.96
N ASP A 36 -0.35 -25.80 4.78
CA ASP A 36 0.65 -26.07 5.82
C ASP A 36 0.39 -25.23 7.07
N THR A 37 0.03 -23.95 6.92
CA THR A 37 -0.35 -23.08 8.04
C THR A 37 -1.64 -23.55 8.73
N LEU A 38 -2.65 -23.99 7.97
CA LEU A 38 -3.87 -24.58 8.55
C LEU A 38 -3.59 -25.87 9.33
N ASP A 39 -2.60 -26.65 8.90
CA ASP A 39 -2.17 -27.88 9.55
C ASP A 39 -1.23 -27.62 10.76
N GLY A 40 -1.02 -26.36 11.13
CA GLY A 40 -0.27 -25.94 12.31
C GLY A 40 1.24 -25.83 12.11
N LYS A 41 1.72 -25.76 10.86
CA LYS A 41 3.11 -25.43 10.56
C LYS A 41 3.26 -23.92 10.39
N ASP A 42 4.09 -23.30 11.21
CA ASP A 42 4.37 -21.87 11.11
C ASP A 42 5.04 -21.56 9.76
N ALA A 43 4.53 -20.54 9.07
CA ALA A 43 5.14 -20.03 7.85
C ALA A 43 6.44 -19.29 8.19
N ASP A 44 7.48 -19.48 7.38
CA ASP A 44 8.67 -18.64 7.49
C ASP A 44 8.47 -17.26 6.83
N ARG A 45 9.46 -16.38 6.96
CA ARG A 45 9.37 -15.02 6.43
C ARG A 45 9.21 -14.96 4.91
N ALA A 46 9.80 -15.90 4.17
CA ALA A 46 9.68 -15.95 2.72
C ALA A 46 8.28 -16.44 2.32
N GLU A 47 7.73 -17.40 3.05
CA GLU A 47 6.36 -17.89 2.86
C GLU A 47 5.32 -16.81 3.20
N GLU A 48 5.52 -16.04 4.27
CA GLU A 48 4.69 -14.87 4.60
C GLU A 48 4.68 -13.84 3.47
N GLU A 49 5.85 -13.49 2.95
CA GLU A 49 6.01 -12.53 1.84
C GLU A 49 5.34 -13.03 0.57
N ALA A 50 5.58 -14.29 0.19
CA ALA A 50 5.01 -14.90 -1.00
C ALA A 50 3.48 -15.00 -0.90
N PHE A 51 2.96 -15.47 0.23
CA PHE A 51 1.52 -15.57 0.42
C PHE A 51 0.85 -14.18 0.47
N GLY A 52 1.48 -13.21 1.13
CA GLY A 52 1.04 -11.81 1.11
C GLY A 52 0.99 -11.23 -0.31
N ALA A 53 2.01 -11.49 -1.12
CA ALA A 53 2.05 -11.09 -2.53
C ALA A 53 0.92 -11.72 -3.34
N PHE A 54 0.67 -13.02 -3.15
CA PHE A 54 -0.43 -13.73 -3.82
C PHE A 54 -1.79 -13.11 -3.48
N VAL A 55 -2.07 -12.89 -2.20
CA VAL A 55 -3.32 -12.28 -1.75
C VAL A 55 -3.48 -10.87 -2.33
N MET A 56 -2.43 -10.05 -2.24
CA MET A 56 -2.49 -8.67 -2.73
C MET A 56 -2.61 -8.57 -4.24
N HIS A 57 -1.94 -9.43 -5.00
CA HIS A 57 -2.09 -9.52 -6.46
C HIS A 57 -3.54 -9.86 -6.83
N ARG A 58 -4.12 -10.88 -6.17
CA ARG A 58 -5.51 -11.30 -6.42
C ARG A 58 -6.52 -10.20 -6.07
N LEU A 59 -6.31 -9.50 -4.95
CA LEU A 59 -7.17 -8.39 -4.54
C LEU A 59 -7.07 -7.20 -5.49
N ALA A 60 -5.86 -6.78 -5.88
CA ALA A 60 -5.65 -5.66 -6.78
C ALA A 60 -6.32 -5.88 -8.15
N ARG A 61 -6.21 -7.09 -8.71
CA ARG A 61 -6.92 -7.47 -9.93
C ARG A 61 -8.43 -7.35 -9.78
N LEU A 62 -8.98 -7.83 -8.66
CA LEU A 62 -10.41 -7.73 -8.37
C LEU A 62 -10.85 -6.26 -8.20
N TYR A 63 -10.01 -5.40 -7.63
CA TYR A 63 -10.28 -3.97 -7.55
C TYR A 63 -10.33 -3.33 -8.93
N ALA A 64 -9.41 -3.69 -9.84
CA ALA A 64 -9.43 -3.21 -11.21
C ALA A 64 -10.71 -3.65 -11.94
N GLU A 65 -11.06 -4.93 -11.88
CA GLU A 65 -12.29 -5.49 -12.46
C GLU A 65 -13.57 -4.77 -11.97
N ARG A 66 -13.57 -4.32 -10.71
CA ARG A 66 -14.71 -3.64 -10.07
C ARG A 66 -14.64 -2.12 -10.14
N GLY A 67 -13.61 -1.56 -10.76
CA GLY A 67 -13.38 -0.12 -10.82
C GLY A 67 -13.18 0.52 -9.44
N TRP A 68 -12.65 -0.22 -8.47
CA TRP A 68 -12.31 0.30 -7.14
C TRP A 68 -11.01 1.11 -7.18
N THR A 69 -10.85 1.99 -6.19
CA THR A 69 -9.57 2.63 -5.88
C THR A 69 -8.84 1.82 -4.82
N MET A 70 -7.56 1.53 -5.03
CA MET A 70 -6.69 0.85 -4.08
C MET A 70 -5.83 1.88 -3.34
N GLN A 71 -5.96 1.96 -2.02
CA GLN A 71 -5.07 2.77 -1.18
C GLN A 71 -3.98 1.89 -0.57
N ILE A 72 -2.75 2.39 -0.55
CA ILE A 72 -1.59 1.71 0.03
C ILE A 72 -0.85 2.70 0.95
N HIS A 73 -0.73 2.33 2.22
CA HIS A 73 -0.12 3.09 3.30
C HIS A 73 1.21 2.45 3.74
N LEU A 74 2.33 3.04 3.31
CA LEU A 74 3.67 2.46 3.40
C LEU A 74 4.50 3.00 4.57
N GLY A 75 5.25 2.10 5.20
CA GLY A 75 6.37 2.45 6.07
C GLY A 75 6.12 2.70 7.56
N PRO A 76 4.99 2.36 8.21
CA PRO A 76 4.95 2.32 9.67
C PRO A 76 5.84 1.21 10.23
N LEU A 77 6.66 1.55 11.22
CA LEU A 77 7.30 0.59 12.12
C LEU A 77 6.45 0.48 13.37
N ARG A 78 5.79 -0.67 13.55
CA ARG A 78 4.73 -0.85 14.54
C ARG A 78 5.20 -1.56 15.80
N ASN A 79 4.49 -1.31 16.91
CA ASN A 79 4.62 -2.03 18.18
C ASN A 79 6.03 -1.99 18.79
N ASN A 80 6.72 -0.85 18.68
CA ASN A 80 8.11 -0.71 19.13
C ASN A 80 8.30 -0.92 20.64
N SER A 81 7.25 -0.75 21.45
CA SER A 81 7.30 -0.95 22.89
C SER A 81 6.65 -2.28 23.30
N SER A 82 7.46 -3.32 23.50
CA SER A 82 6.94 -4.63 23.94
C SER A 82 6.23 -4.57 25.31
N ARG A 83 6.64 -3.64 26.19
CA ARG A 83 5.96 -3.41 27.47
C ARG A 83 4.52 -2.94 27.25
N LEU A 84 4.33 -1.92 26.41
CA LEU A 84 2.99 -1.37 26.14
C LEU A 84 2.14 -2.30 25.28
N LEU A 85 2.76 -3.01 24.33
CA LEU A 85 2.07 -4.05 23.56
C LEU A 85 1.46 -5.12 24.48
N ARG A 86 2.19 -5.58 25.51
CA ARG A 86 1.66 -6.54 26.48
C ARG A 86 0.59 -5.95 27.41
N SER A 87 0.63 -4.65 27.68
CA SER A 87 -0.30 -3.99 28.62
C SER A 87 -1.59 -3.51 27.96
N PHE A 88 -1.52 -2.99 26.73
CA PHE A 88 -2.60 -2.30 26.05
C PHE A 88 -2.92 -2.89 24.66
N GLY A 89 -2.06 -3.74 24.11
CA GLY A 89 -2.20 -4.23 22.74
C GLY A 89 -1.60 -3.28 21.71
N PRO A 90 -1.89 -3.50 20.41
CA PRO A 90 -1.46 -2.62 19.32
C PRO A 90 -2.12 -1.24 19.41
N ASP A 91 -1.66 -0.31 18.57
CA ASP A 91 -2.20 1.05 18.44
C ASP A 91 -2.13 1.91 19.73
N ALA A 92 -1.23 1.56 20.65
CA ALA A 92 -1.02 2.25 21.92
C ALA A 92 -0.11 3.49 21.81
N GLY A 93 0.01 4.09 20.63
CA GLY A 93 0.91 5.24 20.37
C GLY A 93 2.41 4.87 20.37
N THR A 94 2.73 3.61 20.01
CA THR A 94 4.10 3.09 20.01
C THR A 94 4.60 2.71 18.61
N ASP A 95 4.00 3.31 17.60
CA ASP A 95 4.33 3.14 16.19
C ASP A 95 5.09 4.38 15.73
N SER A 96 6.03 4.20 14.79
CA SER A 96 6.90 5.26 14.30
C SER A 96 7.12 5.15 12.79
N ILE A 97 7.90 6.08 12.25
CA ILE A 97 8.39 6.02 10.87
C ILE A 97 9.43 4.89 10.76
N GLY A 98 9.28 4.03 9.77
CA GLY A 98 10.32 3.07 9.33
C GLY A 98 11.02 3.52 8.06
N ASP A 99 12.08 2.80 7.67
CA ASP A 99 13.09 3.25 6.69
C ASP A 99 13.43 2.20 5.62
N TRP A 100 12.47 1.34 5.27
CA TRP A 100 12.69 0.32 4.24
C TRP A 100 12.81 0.92 2.83
N PRO A 101 13.70 0.38 1.98
CA PRO A 101 13.76 0.76 0.57
C PRO A 101 12.45 0.46 -0.18
N GLN A 102 11.88 1.48 -0.83
CA GLN A 102 10.57 1.36 -1.50
C GLN A 102 10.67 1.10 -3.01
N ALA A 103 11.62 1.73 -3.71
CA ALA A 103 11.60 1.89 -5.17
C ALA A 103 11.46 0.56 -5.95
N GLU A 104 12.36 -0.39 -5.69
CA GLU A 104 12.39 -1.66 -6.44
C GLU A 104 11.10 -2.46 -6.23
N ARG A 105 10.67 -2.60 -4.98
CA ARG A 105 9.45 -3.33 -4.61
C ARG A 105 8.19 -2.70 -5.21
N MET A 106 8.09 -1.37 -5.17
CA MET A 106 7.00 -0.65 -5.84
C MET A 106 7.00 -0.93 -7.35
N SER A 107 8.17 -0.83 -8.00
CA SER A 107 8.29 -1.08 -9.43
C SER A 107 7.78 -2.48 -9.79
N HIS A 108 8.25 -3.51 -9.08
CA HIS A 108 7.85 -4.89 -9.34
C HIS A 108 6.36 -5.13 -9.14
N PHE A 109 5.79 -4.64 -8.04
CA PHE A 109 4.37 -4.87 -7.74
C PHE A 109 3.45 -4.17 -8.74
N LEU A 110 3.74 -2.90 -9.04
CA LEU A 110 2.92 -2.10 -9.96
C LEU A 110 3.05 -2.61 -11.39
N ASP A 111 4.26 -2.96 -11.84
CA ASP A 111 4.49 -3.54 -13.17
C ASP A 111 3.82 -4.91 -13.33
N ARG A 112 3.82 -5.74 -12.27
CA ARG A 112 3.10 -7.02 -12.30
C ARG A 112 1.62 -6.86 -12.64
N LEU A 113 0.99 -5.80 -12.14
CA LEU A 113 -0.41 -5.50 -12.42
C LEU A 113 -0.60 -4.75 -13.75
N ASP A 114 0.28 -3.80 -14.09
CA ASP A 114 0.20 -3.03 -15.35
C ASP A 114 0.40 -3.94 -16.57
N SER A 115 1.35 -4.89 -16.49
CA SER A 115 1.61 -5.88 -17.56
C SER A 115 0.46 -6.85 -17.81
N GLU A 116 -0.46 -7.00 -16.85
CA GLU A 116 -1.68 -7.78 -16.95
C GLU A 116 -2.92 -6.93 -17.31
N ASP A 117 -2.75 -5.62 -17.55
CA ASP A 117 -3.84 -4.64 -17.71
C ASP A 117 -4.83 -4.66 -16.52
N ALA A 118 -4.30 -4.91 -15.33
CA ALA A 118 -5.09 -5.14 -14.11
C ALA A 118 -4.69 -4.22 -12.96
N LEU A 119 -3.98 -3.12 -13.26
CA LEU A 119 -3.62 -2.10 -12.28
C LEU A 119 -4.83 -1.18 -11.99
N PRO A 120 -5.40 -1.18 -10.77
CA PRO A 120 -6.51 -0.30 -10.41
C PRO A 120 -6.07 1.16 -10.29
N ARG A 121 -7.06 2.06 -10.15
CA ARG A 121 -6.79 3.41 -9.62
C ARG A 121 -6.10 3.25 -8.27
N THR A 122 -4.98 3.91 -8.06
CA THR A 122 -4.14 3.67 -6.89
C THR A 122 -3.76 4.97 -6.22
N ILE A 123 -3.86 5.01 -4.89
CA ILE A 123 -3.32 6.10 -4.06
C ILE A 123 -2.24 5.50 -3.16
N VAL A 124 -1.05 6.07 -3.18
CA VAL A 124 0.05 5.65 -2.30
C VAL A 124 0.38 6.77 -1.33
N TYR A 125 0.46 6.41 -0.05
CA TYR A 125 0.88 7.25 1.06
C TYR A 125 2.15 6.65 1.67
N ASN A 126 3.15 7.48 1.96
CA ASN A 126 4.34 7.07 2.72
C ASN A 126 4.40 7.80 4.06
N ASN A 127 4.80 7.08 5.11
CA ASN A 127 5.00 7.65 6.45
C ASN A 127 6.40 8.29 6.61
N ASN A 128 7.35 7.96 5.73
CA ASN A 128 8.71 8.49 5.77
C ASN A 128 8.94 9.56 4.69
N PRO A 129 9.18 10.84 5.03
CA PRO A 129 9.27 11.91 4.02
C PRO A 129 10.48 11.76 3.08
N SER A 130 11.49 10.94 3.42
CA SER A 130 12.59 10.61 2.50
C SER A 130 12.10 9.92 1.23
N ASP A 131 10.95 9.24 1.30
CA ASP A 131 10.38 8.50 0.18
C ASP A 131 9.50 9.35 -0.73
N ASN A 132 9.23 10.63 -0.40
CA ASN A 132 8.33 11.50 -1.17
C ASN A 132 8.68 11.52 -2.66
N PHE A 133 9.94 11.79 -3.01
CA PHE A 133 10.37 11.84 -4.41
C PHE A 133 10.34 10.45 -5.07
N THR A 134 10.73 9.41 -4.34
CA THR A 134 10.68 8.02 -4.81
C THR A 134 9.25 7.62 -5.17
N VAL A 135 8.30 7.84 -4.26
CA VAL A 135 6.90 7.51 -4.46
C VAL A 135 6.33 8.35 -5.60
N ALA A 136 6.49 9.67 -5.57
CA ALA A 136 5.93 10.57 -6.59
C ALA A 136 6.43 10.24 -8.00
N THR A 137 7.73 9.99 -8.18
CA THR A 137 8.29 9.59 -9.49
C THR A 137 7.85 8.19 -9.91
N MET A 138 7.79 7.23 -8.98
CA MET A 138 7.37 5.87 -9.26
C MET A 138 5.95 5.81 -9.82
N LEU A 139 5.02 6.56 -9.22
CA LEU A 139 3.63 6.61 -9.68
C LEU A 139 3.50 7.22 -11.08
N GLY A 140 4.45 8.08 -11.49
CA GLY A 140 4.52 8.64 -12.83
C GLY A 140 4.67 7.59 -13.93
N ASN A 141 5.32 6.46 -13.65
CA ASN A 141 5.55 5.38 -14.62
C ASN A 141 4.25 4.71 -15.10
N PHE A 142 3.22 4.71 -14.25
CA PHE A 142 2.00 3.94 -14.42
C PHE A 142 0.74 4.80 -14.64
N GLN A 143 0.91 6.06 -15.03
CA GLN A 143 -0.21 6.89 -15.45
C GLN A 143 -0.77 6.38 -16.79
N ARG A 144 -2.07 6.08 -16.82
CA ARG A 144 -2.81 5.58 -18.00
C ARG A 144 -4.28 6.00 -17.92
N GLU A 145 -4.98 6.01 -19.05
CA GLU A 145 -6.45 6.04 -19.21
C GLU A 145 -7.19 7.27 -18.68
N VAL A 146 -7.04 7.59 -17.39
CA VAL A 146 -7.72 8.68 -16.69
C VAL A 146 -6.69 9.63 -16.08
N PRO A 147 -6.95 10.96 -16.09
CA PRO A 147 -6.08 11.92 -15.44
C PRO A 147 -5.91 11.60 -13.95
N GLY A 148 -4.69 11.27 -13.52
CA GLY A 148 -4.39 10.94 -12.14
C GLY A 148 -4.87 9.55 -11.70
N LYS A 149 -4.73 8.54 -12.57
CA LYS A 149 -4.96 7.12 -12.21
C LYS A 149 -4.13 6.72 -10.99
N MET A 150 -2.88 7.17 -10.95
CA MET A 150 -1.96 6.98 -9.81
C MET A 150 -1.83 8.29 -9.04
N GLN A 151 -2.05 8.26 -7.74
CA GLN A 151 -2.08 9.43 -6.87
C GLN A 151 -1.04 9.31 -5.77
N PHE A 152 -0.21 10.35 -5.64
CA PHE A 152 0.57 10.54 -4.43
C PHE A 152 -0.34 11.18 -3.38
N GLY A 153 -0.70 10.42 -2.35
CA GLY A 153 -1.63 10.84 -1.32
C GLY A 153 -1.11 11.99 -0.46
N SER A 154 -1.99 12.61 0.33
CA SER A 154 -1.63 13.68 1.28
C SER A 154 -0.55 13.23 2.28
N GLY A 155 0.08 14.19 2.97
CA GLY A 155 0.92 13.89 4.12
C GLY A 155 0.16 13.01 5.11
N TRP A 156 0.70 11.83 5.40
CA TRP A 156 0.00 10.81 6.18
C TRP A 156 0.58 10.67 7.59
N TRP A 157 -0.31 10.49 8.58
CA TRP A 157 0.01 10.23 9.98
C TRP A 157 0.99 11.24 10.57
N HIS A 158 2.27 10.89 10.74
CA HIS A 158 3.29 11.79 11.29
C HIS A 158 3.58 12.99 10.38
N LEU A 159 3.20 12.87 9.10
CA LEU A 159 3.35 13.90 8.09
C LEU A 159 2.08 14.73 7.89
N ASP A 160 0.98 14.43 8.58
CA ASP A 160 -0.23 15.25 8.58
C ASP A 160 -0.09 16.45 9.55
N GLN A 161 0.83 17.33 9.20
CA GLN A 161 1.08 18.60 9.85
C GLN A 161 1.67 19.56 8.81
N ARG A 162 1.77 20.85 9.14
CA ARG A 162 2.14 21.91 8.19
C ARG A 162 3.36 21.56 7.35
N ASP A 163 4.47 21.18 7.99
CA ASP A 163 5.74 20.97 7.30
C ASP A 163 5.68 19.70 6.43
N GLY A 164 5.05 18.63 6.93
CA GLY A 164 4.86 17.38 6.18
C GLY A 164 3.95 17.56 4.95
N MET A 165 2.82 18.24 5.12
CA MET A 165 1.91 18.58 4.03
C MET A 165 2.57 19.52 3.01
N GLU A 166 3.31 20.54 3.46
CA GLU A 166 4.04 21.43 2.55
C GLU A 166 5.05 20.66 1.69
N GLU A 167 5.83 19.75 2.28
CA GLU A 167 6.81 18.96 1.53
C GLU A 167 6.15 17.96 0.57
N GLN A 168 5.03 17.34 0.97
CA GLN A 168 4.24 16.48 0.09
C GLN A 168 3.69 17.27 -1.11
N LEU A 169 3.07 18.43 -0.87
CA LEU A 169 2.50 19.29 -1.91
C LEU A 169 3.57 19.82 -2.87
N LYS A 170 4.73 20.26 -2.34
CA LYS A 170 5.89 20.68 -3.16
C LYS A 170 6.37 19.54 -4.05
N THR A 171 6.50 18.34 -3.50
CA THR A 171 6.92 17.15 -4.25
C THR A 171 5.93 16.84 -5.37
N LEU A 172 4.62 16.79 -5.06
CA LEU A 172 3.58 16.54 -6.05
C LEU A 172 3.51 17.63 -7.13
N ALA A 173 3.71 18.90 -6.77
CA ALA A 173 3.74 20.01 -7.71
C ALA A 173 4.95 19.95 -8.67
N ASN A 174 6.10 19.47 -8.19
CA ASN A 174 7.32 19.36 -8.99
C ASN A 174 7.32 18.13 -9.92
N LEU A 175 6.75 17.01 -9.49
CA LEU A 175 6.89 15.71 -10.17
C LEU A 175 5.58 15.18 -10.79
N GLY A 176 4.45 15.79 -10.46
CA GLY A 176 3.13 15.37 -10.91
C GLY A 176 2.26 16.54 -11.32
N LEU A 177 0.94 16.40 -11.15
CA LEU A 177 -0.05 17.41 -11.51
C LEU A 177 -0.87 17.78 -10.27
N LEU A 178 -0.46 18.83 -9.55
CA LEU A 178 -1.18 19.30 -8.36
C LEU A 178 -2.64 19.64 -8.66
N SER A 179 -2.97 20.10 -9.88
CA SER A 179 -4.35 20.35 -10.32
C SER A 179 -5.24 19.11 -10.40
N ARG A 180 -4.66 17.91 -10.29
CA ARG A 180 -5.34 16.60 -10.28
C ARG A 180 -5.24 15.89 -8.93
N PHE A 181 -4.68 16.55 -7.91
CA PHE A 181 -4.57 15.99 -6.58
C PHE A 181 -5.96 15.73 -5.99
N VAL A 182 -6.15 14.52 -5.42
CA VAL A 182 -7.43 14.12 -4.82
C VAL A 182 -7.72 14.82 -3.49
N GLY A 183 -6.72 15.44 -2.86
CA GLY A 183 -6.88 16.29 -1.69
C GLY A 183 -6.71 15.57 -0.36
N MET A 184 -7.35 16.14 0.67
CA MET A 184 -7.13 15.82 2.08
C MET A 184 -8.11 14.75 2.59
N LEU A 185 -7.66 13.94 3.54
CA LEU A 185 -8.48 13.06 4.38
C LEU A 185 -8.04 13.15 5.84
N THR A 186 -8.92 12.82 6.79
CA THR A 186 -8.62 12.98 8.23
C THR A 186 -7.83 11.83 8.84
N ASP A 187 -8.02 10.60 8.34
CA ASP A 187 -7.40 9.37 8.87
C ASP A 187 -7.43 9.26 10.42
N SER A 188 -8.57 9.61 11.03
CA SER A 188 -8.77 9.74 12.47
C SER A 188 -9.90 8.88 13.00
#